data_AF-A0AAD5UY35-F1
#
_entry.id   AF-A0AAD5UY35-F1
#
_cell.length_a   1.000
_cell.length_b   1.000
_cell.length_c   1.000
_cell.angle_alpha   90.00
_cell.angle_beta   90.00
_cell.angle_gamma   90.00
#
_symmetry.space_group_name_H-M   'P 1'
#
loop_
_entity.id
_entity.type
_entity.pdbx_description
1 polymer ?
#
loop_
_entity_poly.entity_id
_entity_poly.type
_entity_poly.pdbx_seq_one_letter_code
_entity_poly.pdbx_strand_id
1 'polypeptide(L)'
;MFELVNELRSGAEELKKRTHNPISLTAGCELFIAFVTLFPHQSDSFSDLKTELVAQGQKYASEAISYRHKIAELMLGFIKDDSVILTHSYSRVVMKALLHAHQTKRISVYVTEARPRGHGIKTHEALTAAGIPCTVVLDSAVAYVMDKVDFVLVGSEAVVESGGLINAVGSNQMAIIARAANKPFYALAESYKFHRLFPLSQYDLPTHSTNILSFPPIPPKSQDTSGVSPGSQAPLHNGNTASKGKIGKHAERLMSLEQVALNPEVDYTRPDLISLVFSDVGILTPEAISQYLVAMFAG
;
A
#
# COMPACT_ATOMS: atom_id res chain seq x y z
N MET A 1 -6.67 8.34 34.40
CA MET A 1 -6.85 7.65 33.11
C MET A 1 -7.31 8.60 32.00
N PHE A 2 -8.35 9.42 32.20
CA PHE A 2 -8.85 10.36 31.17
C PHE A 2 -7.77 11.31 30.62
N GLU A 3 -7.00 11.97 31.50
CA GLU A 3 -5.92 12.88 31.09
C GLU A 3 -4.83 12.17 30.26
N LEU A 4 -4.41 10.97 30.68
CA LEU A 4 -3.47 10.14 29.93
C LEU A 4 -3.97 9.84 28.52
N VAL A 5 -5.24 9.46 28.37
CA VAL A 5 -5.82 9.15 27.05
C VAL A 5 -5.87 10.41 26.16
N ASN A 6 -6.17 11.58 26.73
CA ASN A 6 -6.13 12.84 25.99
C ASN A 6 -4.72 13.20 25.51
N GLU A 7 -3.71 13.04 26.38
CA GLU A 7 -2.31 13.25 26.01
C GLU A 7 -1.85 12.29 24.91
N LEU A 8 -2.25 11.01 24.98
CA LEU A 8 -1.94 10.02 23.93
C LEU A 8 -2.61 10.37 22.60
N ARG A 9 -3.86 10.83 22.62
CA ARG A 9 -4.57 11.28 21.41
C ARG A 9 -3.89 12.53 20.82
N SER A 10 -3.53 13.50 21.66
CA SER A 10 -2.80 14.70 21.24
C SER A 10 -1.46 14.34 20.57
N GLY A 11 -0.69 13.44 21.19
CA GLY A 11 0.56 12.94 20.62
C GLY A 11 0.37 12.20 19.29
N ALA A 12 -0.68 11.37 19.18
CA ALA A 12 -1.01 10.68 17.94
C ALA A 12 -1.34 11.67 16.80
N GLU A 13 -2.12 12.71 17.08
CA GLU A 13 -2.45 13.75 16.09
C GLU A 13 -1.22 14.54 15.64
N GLU A 14 -0.29 14.83 16.54
CA GLU A 14 0.98 15.48 16.17
C GLU A 14 1.85 14.59 15.28
N LEU A 15 1.91 13.29 15.56
CA LEU A 15 2.62 12.33 14.70
C LEU A 15 1.99 12.20 13.31
N LYS A 16 0.65 12.21 13.23
CA LYS A 16 -0.08 12.19 11.95
C LYS A 16 0.24 13.39 11.09
N LYS A 17 0.25 14.61 11.65
CA LYS A 17 0.55 15.86 10.91
C LYS A 17 1.95 15.90 10.29
N ARG A 18 2.92 15.22 10.91
CA ARG A 18 4.32 15.19 10.44
C ARG A 18 4.60 14.11 9.41
N THR A 19 3.64 13.23 9.16
CA THR A 19 3.80 12.07 8.30
C THR A 19 3.02 12.26 7.00
N HIS A 20 3.71 12.14 5.87
CA HIS A 20 3.09 12.32 4.54
C HIS A 20 1.95 11.33 4.28
N ASN A 21 2.15 10.06 4.64
CA ASN A 21 1.13 9.02 4.57
C ASN A 21 0.92 8.40 5.96
N PRO A 22 -0.06 8.89 6.73
CA PRO A 22 -0.24 8.51 8.12
C PRO A 22 -1.03 7.21 8.30
N ILE A 23 -1.38 6.46 7.24
CA ILE A 23 -2.32 5.33 7.35
C ILE A 23 -1.80 4.23 8.28
N SER A 24 -0.60 3.68 8.03
CA SER A 24 -0.01 2.65 8.92
C SER A 24 0.27 3.18 10.32
N LEU A 25 0.66 4.45 10.42
CA LEU A 25 0.95 5.11 11.69
C LEU A 25 -0.33 5.27 12.53
N THR A 26 -1.42 5.67 11.89
CA THR A 26 -2.73 5.83 12.53
C THR A 26 -3.24 4.50 13.06
N ALA A 27 -3.13 3.43 12.28
CA ALA A 27 -3.45 2.07 12.73
C ALA A 27 -2.69 1.71 14.02
N GLY A 28 -1.37 1.93 14.04
CA GLY A 28 -0.53 1.67 15.21
C GLY A 28 -0.88 2.54 16.42
N CYS A 29 -1.15 3.84 16.21
CA CYS A 29 -1.55 4.76 17.27
C CYS A 29 -2.90 4.39 17.89
N GLU A 30 -3.91 4.06 17.06
CA GLU A 30 -5.22 3.63 17.55
C GLU A 30 -5.15 2.32 18.32
N LEU A 31 -4.38 1.36 17.82
CA LEU A 31 -4.14 0.08 18.49
C LEU A 31 -3.43 0.29 19.83
N PHE A 32 -2.46 1.21 19.89
CA PHE A 32 -1.78 1.56 21.14
C PHE A 32 -2.71 2.24 22.14
N ILE A 33 -3.54 3.18 21.70
CA ILE A 33 -4.54 3.83 22.56
C ILE A 33 -5.54 2.80 23.08
N ALA A 34 -6.04 1.92 22.22
CA ALA A 34 -6.94 0.84 22.61
C ALA A 34 -6.30 -0.10 23.62
N PHE A 35 -5.05 -0.50 23.36
CA PHE A 35 -4.25 -1.29 24.29
C PHE A 35 -4.19 -0.60 25.66
N VAL A 36 -3.82 0.68 25.75
CA VAL A 36 -3.76 1.41 27.03
C VAL A 36 -5.14 1.51 27.72
N THR A 37 -6.22 1.69 26.96
CA THR A 37 -7.56 1.85 27.54
C THR A 37 -8.22 0.56 27.98
N LEU A 38 -7.94 -0.54 27.29
CA LEU A 38 -8.54 -1.86 27.55
C LEU A 38 -7.65 -2.72 28.46
N PHE A 39 -6.42 -2.27 28.75
CA PHE A 39 -5.48 -3.00 29.59
C PHE A 39 -6.03 -3.20 31.01
N PRO A 40 -6.31 -4.45 31.42
CA PRO A 40 -6.72 -4.73 32.79
C PRO A 40 -5.51 -4.53 33.70
N HIS A 41 -5.58 -3.52 34.57
CA HIS A 41 -4.54 -3.21 35.54
C HIS A 41 -5.10 -3.35 36.94
N GLN A 42 -4.30 -3.92 37.84
CA GLN A 42 -4.57 -3.99 39.27
C GLN A 42 -3.72 -2.97 40.05
N SER A 43 -3.12 -2.02 39.34
CA SER A 43 -2.24 -1.00 39.91
C SER A 43 -3.00 -0.04 40.82
N ASP A 44 -2.57 0.05 42.09
CA ASP A 44 -3.18 0.93 43.10
C ASP A 44 -2.83 2.42 42.89
N SER A 45 -1.75 2.72 42.15
CA SER A 45 -1.30 4.08 41.87
C SER A 45 -1.04 4.34 40.39
N PHE A 46 -1.14 5.61 39.97
CA PHE A 46 -0.81 6.01 38.60
C PHE A 46 0.68 5.80 38.26
N SER A 47 1.57 5.92 39.25
CA SER A 47 3.01 5.71 39.04
C SER A 47 3.30 4.25 38.68
N ASP A 48 2.63 3.32 39.35
CA ASP A 48 2.76 1.89 39.09
C ASP A 48 2.16 1.53 37.73
N LEU A 49 0.95 2.04 37.44
CA LEU A 49 0.31 1.89 36.12
C LEU A 49 1.22 2.41 34.99
N LYS A 50 1.83 3.58 35.17
CA LYS A 50 2.77 4.14 34.18
C LYS A 50 3.96 3.21 33.95
N THR A 51 4.51 2.63 35.01
CA THR A 51 5.66 1.73 34.93
C THR A 51 5.27 0.42 34.22
N GLU A 52 4.09 -0.12 34.55
CA GLU A 52 3.51 -1.30 33.92
C GLU A 52 3.24 -1.09 32.42
N LEU A 53 2.60 0.01 32.05
CA LEU A 53 2.34 0.35 30.64
C LEU A 53 3.63 0.51 29.83
N VAL A 54 4.67 1.13 30.40
CA VAL A 54 5.97 1.27 29.74
C VAL A 54 6.64 -0.10 29.55
N ALA A 55 6.64 -0.94 30.58
CA ALA A 55 7.21 -2.28 30.51
C ALA A 55 6.48 -3.13 29.44
N GLN A 56 5.16 -3.09 29.41
CA GLN A 56 4.36 -3.84 28.46
C GLN A 56 4.48 -3.28 27.03
N GLY A 57 4.61 -1.97 26.86
CA GLY A 57 4.91 -1.35 25.56
C GLY A 57 6.28 -1.76 25.01
N GLN A 58 7.30 -1.83 25.87
CA GLN A 58 8.64 -2.34 25.49
C GLN A 58 8.57 -3.82 25.10
N LYS A 59 7.84 -4.64 25.86
CA LYS A 59 7.61 -6.05 25.53
C LYS A 59 6.92 -6.19 24.17
N TYR A 60 5.84 -5.45 23.93
CA TYR A 60 5.14 -5.45 22.66
C TYR A 60 6.05 -5.06 21.48
N ALA A 61 6.85 -4.01 21.64
CA ALA A 61 7.81 -3.59 20.62
C ALA A 61 8.85 -4.68 20.32
N SER A 62 9.34 -5.39 21.35
CA SER A 62 10.27 -6.50 21.19
C SER A 62 9.63 -7.70 20.47
N GLU A 63 8.36 -8.02 20.79
CA GLU A 63 7.61 -9.11 20.17
C GLU A 63 7.29 -8.80 18.70
N ALA A 64 6.95 -7.55 18.37
CA ALA A 64 6.63 -7.10 17.01
C ALA A 64 7.78 -7.32 16.01
N ILE A 65 9.04 -7.37 16.49
CA ILE A 65 10.21 -7.70 15.65
C ILE A 65 10.11 -9.14 15.11
N SER A 66 9.52 -10.06 15.88
CA SER A 66 9.35 -11.47 15.50
C SER A 66 8.23 -11.72 14.49
N TYR A 67 7.28 -10.79 14.33
CA TYR A 67 6.04 -11.01 13.58
C TYR A 67 6.30 -11.36 12.11
N ARG A 68 7.26 -10.68 11.47
CA ARG A 68 7.61 -10.97 10.07
C ARG A 68 8.19 -12.36 9.89
N HIS A 69 8.88 -12.89 10.90
CA HIS A 69 9.40 -14.25 10.86
C HIS A 69 8.27 -15.28 10.93
N LYS A 70 7.34 -15.10 11.88
CA LYS A 70 6.13 -15.94 12.00
C LYS A 70 5.33 -15.95 10.69
N ILE A 71 5.11 -14.78 10.09
CA ILE A 71 4.41 -14.66 8.80
C ILE A 71 5.14 -15.40 7.69
N ALA A 72 6.47 -15.31 7.63
CA ALA A 72 7.27 -16.02 6.64
C ALA A 72 7.17 -17.55 6.80
N GLU A 73 7.13 -18.06 8.04
CA GLU A 73 6.94 -19.49 8.32
C GLU A 73 5.55 -19.98 7.87
N LEU A 74 4.49 -19.21 8.15
CA LEU A 74 3.14 -19.53 7.70
C LEU A 74 3.05 -19.56 6.17
N MET A 75 3.66 -18.58 5.49
CA MET A 75 3.66 -18.49 4.03
C MET A 75 4.45 -19.64 3.38
N LEU A 76 5.48 -20.18 4.05
CA LEU A 76 6.31 -21.26 3.51
C LEU A 76 5.47 -22.46 3.08
N GLY A 77 4.41 -22.81 3.82
CA GLY A 77 3.52 -23.93 3.49
C GLY A 77 2.75 -23.78 2.18
N PHE A 78 2.56 -22.54 1.72
CA PHE A 78 1.77 -22.20 0.53
C PHE A 78 2.62 -22.06 -0.74
N ILE A 79 3.94 -21.87 -0.57
CA ILE A 79 4.89 -21.80 -1.68
C ILE A 79 5.27 -23.23 -2.09
N LYS A 80 5.14 -23.60 -3.36
CA LYS A 80 5.56 -24.92 -3.86
C LYS A 80 6.95 -24.82 -4.48
N ASP A 81 7.60 -25.96 -4.69
CA ASP A 81 8.81 -25.99 -5.52
C ASP A 81 8.47 -25.56 -6.95
N ASP A 82 9.39 -24.84 -7.59
CA ASP A 82 9.25 -24.20 -8.90
C ASP A 82 8.11 -23.17 -9.03
N SER A 83 7.64 -22.59 -7.92
CA SER A 83 6.59 -21.55 -7.97
C SER A 83 7.05 -20.25 -8.65
N VAL A 84 6.18 -19.69 -9.48
CA VAL A 84 6.32 -18.36 -10.09
C VAL A 84 5.44 -17.36 -9.34
N ILE A 85 6.06 -16.40 -8.67
CA ILE A 85 5.38 -15.47 -7.75
C ILE A 85 5.40 -14.06 -8.36
N LEU A 86 4.27 -13.36 -8.34
CA LEU A 86 4.22 -11.94 -8.69
C LEU A 86 4.10 -11.09 -7.42
N THR A 87 4.97 -10.09 -7.26
CA THR A 87 4.93 -9.13 -6.16
C THR A 87 4.84 -7.69 -6.66
N HIS A 88 4.34 -6.81 -5.80
CA HIS A 88 4.24 -5.37 -6.06
C HIS A 88 5.21 -4.59 -5.16
N SER A 89 5.97 -3.65 -5.75
CA SER A 89 6.79 -2.69 -5.00
C SER A 89 7.81 -3.37 -4.06
N TYR A 90 8.13 -2.75 -2.92
CA TYR A 90 9.00 -3.30 -1.88
C TYR A 90 8.26 -3.47 -0.56
N SER A 91 8.23 -4.71 -0.06
CA SER A 91 7.66 -5.04 1.25
C SER A 91 8.62 -5.89 2.07
N ARG A 92 8.92 -5.45 3.29
CA ARG A 92 9.84 -6.14 4.21
C ARG A 92 9.38 -7.55 4.56
N VAL A 93 8.07 -7.74 4.76
CA VAL A 93 7.51 -9.05 5.12
C VAL A 93 7.49 -10.00 3.91
N VAL A 94 7.21 -9.48 2.71
CA VAL A 94 7.28 -10.26 1.45
C VAL A 94 8.72 -10.68 1.18
N MET A 95 9.69 -9.77 1.31
CA MET A 95 11.11 -10.10 1.17
C MET A 95 11.52 -11.19 2.17
N LYS A 96 11.10 -11.09 3.44
CA LYS A 96 11.40 -12.11 4.45
C LYS A 96 10.81 -13.47 4.06
N ALA A 97 9.56 -13.51 3.58
CA ALA A 97 8.90 -14.75 3.15
C ALA A 97 9.58 -15.39 1.92
N LEU A 98 9.91 -14.59 0.90
CA LEU A 98 10.58 -15.08 -0.31
C LEU A 98 11.99 -15.59 -0.02
N LEU A 99 12.78 -14.85 0.77
CA LEU A 99 14.12 -15.26 1.17
C LEU A 99 14.09 -16.52 2.03
N HIS A 100 13.12 -16.64 2.93
CA HIS A 100 12.95 -17.85 3.75
C HIS A 100 12.56 -19.06 2.90
N ALA A 101 11.63 -18.89 1.95
CA ALA A 101 11.23 -19.95 1.04
C ALA A 101 12.39 -20.43 0.15
N HIS A 102 13.23 -19.51 -0.33
CA HIS A 102 14.37 -19.84 -1.17
C HIS A 102 15.42 -20.75 -0.50
N GLN A 103 15.47 -20.79 0.84
CA GLN A 103 16.35 -21.70 1.56
C GLN A 103 16.04 -23.18 1.30
N THR A 104 14.81 -23.50 0.89
CA THR A 104 14.34 -24.88 0.74
C THR A 104 13.62 -25.16 -0.59
N LYS A 105 13.25 -24.13 -1.36
CA LYS A 105 12.43 -24.25 -2.57
C LYS A 105 13.02 -23.43 -3.71
N ARG A 106 12.93 -23.96 -4.94
CA ARG A 106 13.18 -23.19 -6.15
C ARG A 106 11.98 -22.30 -6.40
N ILE A 107 12.20 -21.00 -6.52
CA ILE A 107 11.16 -20.02 -6.81
C ILE A 107 11.68 -19.01 -7.83
N SER A 108 10.77 -18.42 -8.60
CA SER A 108 11.07 -17.28 -9.46
C SER A 108 10.06 -16.17 -9.22
N VAL A 109 10.48 -14.92 -9.40
CA VAL A 109 9.69 -13.76 -8.98
C VAL A 109 9.58 -12.72 -10.10
N TYR A 110 8.35 -12.37 -10.46
CA TYR A 110 8.07 -11.13 -11.16
C TYR A 110 7.85 -10.01 -10.14
N VAL A 111 8.40 -8.83 -10.39
CA VAL A 111 8.13 -7.63 -9.59
C VAL A 111 7.77 -6.47 -10.51
N THR A 112 6.73 -5.73 -10.17
CA THR A 112 6.38 -4.50 -10.91
C THR A 112 7.33 -3.37 -10.56
N GLU A 113 7.64 -2.45 -11.48
CA GLU A 113 8.48 -1.27 -11.19
C GLU A 113 7.91 -0.39 -10.05
N ALA A 114 6.57 -0.34 -9.91
CA ALA A 114 5.82 0.36 -8.86
C ALA A 114 6.01 1.88 -8.87
N ARG A 115 5.67 2.51 -10.00
CA ARG A 115 5.57 3.97 -10.10
C ARG A 115 4.49 4.49 -9.14
N PRO A 116 4.67 5.67 -8.53
CA PRO A 116 5.79 6.60 -8.72
C PRO A 116 7.02 6.31 -7.85
N ARG A 117 6.90 5.44 -6.82
CA ARG A 117 7.96 5.20 -5.82
C ARG A 117 9.17 4.44 -6.39
N GLY A 118 8.99 3.65 -7.45
CA GLY A 118 10.07 2.90 -8.11
C GLY A 118 10.66 1.77 -7.24
N HIS A 119 10.01 1.43 -6.13
CA HIS A 119 10.53 0.50 -5.14
C HIS A 119 10.61 -0.95 -5.64
N GLY A 120 9.98 -1.28 -6.78
CA GLY A 120 10.13 -2.59 -7.41
C GLY A 120 11.58 -2.91 -7.80
N ILE A 121 12.34 -1.89 -8.20
CA ILE A 121 13.75 -2.05 -8.57
C ILE A 121 14.58 -2.53 -7.38
N LYS A 122 14.33 -1.96 -6.20
CA LYS A 122 14.97 -2.38 -4.95
C LYS A 122 14.66 -3.85 -4.60
N THR A 123 13.43 -4.29 -4.83
CA THR A 123 13.04 -5.71 -4.64
C THR A 123 13.80 -6.61 -5.61
N HIS A 124 13.89 -6.23 -6.88
CA HIS A 124 14.64 -6.98 -7.89
C HIS A 124 16.12 -7.11 -7.54
N GLU A 125 16.77 -6.02 -7.17
CA GLU A 125 18.18 -6.02 -6.75
C GLU A 125 18.42 -6.94 -5.55
N ALA A 126 17.57 -6.84 -4.52
CA ALA A 126 17.71 -7.63 -3.31
C ALA A 126 17.48 -9.13 -3.54
N LEU A 127 16.49 -9.51 -4.37
CA LEU A 127 16.22 -10.91 -4.68
C LEU A 127 17.30 -11.52 -5.58
N THR A 128 17.74 -10.78 -6.59
CA THR A 128 18.79 -11.25 -7.52
C THR A 128 20.13 -11.41 -6.79
N ALA A 129 20.47 -10.49 -5.87
CA ALA A 129 21.65 -10.63 -5.02
C ALA A 129 21.59 -11.85 -4.10
N ALA A 130 20.39 -12.31 -3.72
CA ALA A 130 20.18 -13.52 -2.94
C ALA A 130 20.15 -14.81 -3.78
N GLY A 131 20.33 -14.72 -5.11
CA GLY A 131 20.31 -15.87 -6.02
C GLY A 131 18.91 -16.28 -6.52
N ILE A 132 17.87 -15.49 -6.22
CA ILE A 132 16.51 -15.76 -6.68
C ILE A 132 16.32 -15.15 -8.08
N PRO A 133 15.93 -15.92 -9.11
CA PRO A 133 15.58 -15.38 -10.42
C PRO A 133 14.43 -14.37 -10.30
N CYS A 134 14.72 -13.10 -10.60
CA CYS A 134 13.75 -12.02 -10.50
C CYS A 134 13.71 -11.20 -11.78
N THR A 135 12.52 -10.83 -12.27
CA THR A 135 12.35 -9.97 -13.45
C THR A 135 11.45 -8.79 -13.13
N VAL A 136 11.90 -7.58 -13.47
CA VAL A 136 11.08 -6.37 -13.38
C VAL A 136 10.11 -6.33 -14.56
N VAL A 137 8.85 -6.02 -14.27
CA VAL A 137 7.76 -5.88 -15.24
C VAL A 137 7.21 -4.45 -15.14
N LEU A 138 6.82 -3.87 -16.28
CA LEU A 138 6.13 -2.58 -16.30
C LEU A 138 4.80 -2.69 -15.55
N ASP A 139 4.38 -1.62 -14.90
CA ASP A 139 3.10 -1.59 -14.17
C ASP A 139 1.91 -1.87 -15.12
N SER A 140 2.04 -1.54 -16.41
CA SER A 140 1.06 -1.82 -17.47
C SER A 140 1.13 -3.24 -18.05
N ALA A 141 2.19 -4.00 -17.78
CA ALA A 141 2.42 -5.34 -18.34
C ALA A 141 2.08 -6.48 -17.35
N VAL A 142 1.46 -6.16 -16.21
CA VAL A 142 1.02 -7.14 -15.19
C VAL A 142 0.13 -8.23 -15.79
N ALA A 143 -0.83 -7.87 -16.64
CA ALA A 143 -1.72 -8.83 -17.28
C ALA A 143 -0.98 -9.79 -18.24
N TYR A 144 0.08 -9.31 -18.90
CA TYR A 144 0.85 -10.10 -19.86
C TYR A 144 1.60 -11.27 -19.21
N VAL A 145 2.08 -11.09 -17.98
CA VAL A 145 2.85 -12.13 -17.26
C VAL A 145 1.97 -13.08 -16.44
N MET A 146 0.69 -12.74 -16.24
CA MET A 146 -0.19 -13.42 -15.28
C MET A 146 -0.41 -14.91 -15.60
N ASP A 147 -0.39 -15.30 -16.88
CA ASP A 147 -0.53 -16.70 -17.27
C ASP A 147 0.56 -17.61 -16.70
N LYS A 148 1.78 -17.07 -16.55
CA LYS A 148 2.93 -17.78 -15.98
C LYS A 148 2.97 -17.75 -14.46
N VAL A 149 2.22 -16.84 -13.83
CA VAL A 149 2.23 -16.64 -12.38
C VAL A 149 1.36 -17.70 -11.72
N ASP A 150 1.84 -18.31 -10.64
CA ASP A 150 1.05 -19.26 -9.84
C ASP A 150 0.16 -18.54 -8.84
N PHE A 151 0.68 -17.51 -8.18
CA PHE A 151 -0.07 -16.64 -7.28
C PHE A 151 0.61 -15.27 -7.12
N VAL A 152 -0.20 -14.31 -6.70
CA VAL A 152 0.25 -12.96 -6.35
C VAL A 152 0.50 -12.87 -4.85
N LEU A 153 1.59 -12.21 -4.46
CA LEU A 153 1.98 -11.97 -3.07
C LEU A 153 2.31 -10.50 -2.87
N VAL A 154 1.56 -9.80 -2.03
CA VAL A 154 1.77 -8.38 -1.74
C VAL A 154 1.94 -8.11 -0.25
N GLY A 155 2.57 -6.97 0.08
CA GLY A 155 2.55 -6.43 1.44
C GLY A 155 1.31 -5.57 1.70
N SER A 156 1.29 -4.96 2.87
CA SER A 156 0.29 -3.98 3.27
C SER A 156 0.89 -2.75 3.92
N GLU A 157 0.23 -1.62 3.74
CA GLU A 157 0.36 -0.47 4.65
C GLU A 157 -0.67 -0.58 5.78
N ALA A 158 -1.91 -0.95 5.46
CA ALA A 158 -2.95 -1.27 6.43
C ALA A 158 -3.90 -2.36 5.92
N VAL A 159 -4.52 -3.09 6.84
CA VAL A 159 -5.65 -3.97 6.54
C VAL A 159 -6.86 -3.39 7.26
N VAL A 160 -7.90 -3.07 6.51
CA VAL A 160 -9.07 -2.33 7.00
C VAL A 160 -10.13 -3.27 7.55
N GLU A 161 -11.17 -2.71 8.17
CA GLU A 161 -12.19 -3.46 8.91
C GLU A 161 -13.02 -4.41 8.03
N SER A 162 -13.16 -4.11 6.74
CA SER A 162 -13.78 -5.00 5.75
C SER A 162 -12.91 -6.22 5.38
N GLY A 163 -11.67 -6.29 5.87
CA GLY A 163 -10.64 -7.21 5.42
C GLY A 163 -9.95 -6.79 4.12
N GLY A 164 -10.29 -5.62 3.57
CA GLY A 164 -9.60 -5.05 2.42
C GLY A 164 -8.20 -4.53 2.77
N LEU A 165 -7.42 -4.21 1.75
CA LEU A 165 -6.00 -3.89 1.87
C LEU A 165 -5.74 -2.48 1.37
N ILE A 166 -5.02 -1.67 2.14
CA ILE A 166 -4.42 -0.42 1.67
C ILE A 166 -2.94 -0.67 1.43
N ASN A 167 -2.46 -0.41 0.22
CA ASN A 167 -1.06 -0.58 -0.15
C ASN A 167 -0.67 0.41 -1.26
N ALA A 168 0.59 0.35 -1.70
CA ALA A 168 1.08 1.14 -2.84
C ALA A 168 0.16 1.01 -4.07
N VAL A 169 -0.04 2.13 -4.76
CA VAL A 169 -0.87 2.23 -5.97
C VAL A 169 -0.46 1.19 -7.01
N GLY A 170 -1.44 0.45 -7.52
CA GLY A 170 -1.24 -0.68 -8.44
C GLY A 170 -1.55 -2.04 -7.81
N SER A 171 -1.69 -2.11 -6.47
CA SER A 171 -2.07 -3.34 -5.78
C SER A 171 -3.49 -3.78 -6.12
N ASN A 172 -4.45 -2.84 -6.16
CA ASN A 172 -5.83 -3.15 -6.54
C ASN A 172 -5.93 -3.57 -8.02
N GLN A 173 -5.18 -2.90 -8.91
CA GLN A 173 -5.11 -3.30 -10.32
C GLN A 173 -4.62 -4.74 -10.47
N MET A 174 -3.54 -5.09 -9.75
CA MET A 174 -2.98 -6.44 -9.75
C MET A 174 -3.96 -7.48 -9.21
N ALA A 175 -4.72 -7.15 -8.16
CA ALA A 175 -5.73 -8.03 -7.59
C ALA A 175 -6.88 -8.31 -8.56
N ILE A 176 -7.36 -7.29 -9.29
CA ILE A 176 -8.37 -7.45 -10.35
C ILE A 176 -7.87 -8.37 -11.45
N ILE A 177 -6.64 -8.17 -11.92
CA ILE A 177 -6.03 -8.99 -12.97
C ILE A 177 -5.86 -10.44 -12.50
N ALA A 178 -5.37 -10.65 -11.27
CA ALA A 178 -5.21 -11.97 -10.68
C ALA A 178 -6.56 -12.71 -10.60
N ARG A 179 -7.62 -12.01 -10.15
CA ARG A 179 -8.98 -12.56 -10.10
C ARG A 179 -9.48 -12.95 -11.49
N ALA A 180 -9.29 -12.10 -12.49
CA ALA A 180 -9.69 -12.39 -13.88
C ALA A 180 -8.94 -13.60 -14.47
N ALA A 181 -7.68 -13.80 -14.08
CA ALA A 181 -6.85 -14.94 -14.48
C ALA A 181 -6.98 -16.17 -13.57
N ASN A 182 -7.91 -16.16 -12.60
CA ASN A 182 -8.11 -17.22 -11.61
C ASN A 182 -6.85 -17.57 -10.81
N LYS A 183 -6.02 -16.56 -10.49
CA LYS A 183 -4.82 -16.71 -9.66
C LYS A 183 -5.11 -16.26 -8.23
N PRO A 184 -4.59 -16.96 -7.20
CA PRO A 184 -4.74 -16.53 -5.81
C PRO A 184 -4.02 -15.20 -5.59
N PHE A 185 -4.58 -14.37 -4.72
CA PHE A 185 -3.99 -13.11 -4.29
C PHE A 185 -3.81 -13.13 -2.77
N TYR A 186 -2.56 -13.19 -2.32
CA TYR A 186 -2.22 -13.25 -0.90
C TYR A 186 -1.62 -11.93 -0.43
N ALA A 187 -2.06 -11.48 0.75
CA ALA A 187 -1.52 -10.31 1.42
C ALA A 187 -0.76 -10.73 2.68
N LEU A 188 0.43 -10.14 2.89
CA LEU A 188 1.21 -10.30 4.11
C LEU A 188 1.12 -9.01 4.93
N ALA A 189 0.63 -9.11 6.17
CA ALA A 189 0.41 -7.97 7.04
C ALA A 189 0.71 -8.33 8.49
N GLU A 190 1.53 -7.51 9.16
CA GLU A 190 1.64 -7.58 10.61
C GLU A 190 0.34 -7.09 11.28
N SER A 191 -0.09 -7.73 12.37
CA SER A 191 -1.36 -7.48 13.07
C SER A 191 -1.51 -6.03 13.56
N TYR A 192 -0.39 -5.37 13.86
CA TYR A 192 -0.36 -3.94 14.22
C TYR A 192 -0.73 -2.99 13.08
N LYS A 193 -0.97 -3.51 11.86
CA LYS A 193 -1.48 -2.76 10.71
C LYS A 193 -2.99 -2.95 10.51
N PHE A 194 -3.66 -3.71 11.36
CA PHE A 194 -5.12 -3.85 11.29
C PHE A 194 -5.75 -2.57 11.81
N HIS A 195 -6.58 -1.94 11.00
CA HIS A 195 -7.05 -0.57 11.20
C HIS A 195 -8.57 -0.51 11.15
N ARG A 196 -9.17 0.20 12.12
CA ARG A 196 -10.61 0.52 12.16
C ARG A 196 -10.98 1.64 11.19
N LEU A 197 -10.67 1.41 9.94
CA LEU A 197 -11.08 2.24 8.82
C LEU A 197 -12.00 1.40 7.95
N PHE A 198 -13.00 2.02 7.33
CA PHE A 198 -13.93 1.32 6.42
C PHE A 198 -14.10 2.14 5.13
N PRO A 199 -13.14 2.09 4.19
CA PRO A 199 -13.24 2.84 2.95
C PRO A 199 -14.37 2.28 2.09
N LEU A 200 -15.28 3.16 1.67
CA LEU A 200 -16.38 2.81 0.75
C LEU A 200 -15.93 2.75 -0.71
N SER A 201 -14.85 3.46 -1.04
CA SER A 201 -14.29 3.52 -2.39
C SER A 201 -12.81 3.92 -2.37
N GLN A 202 -12.17 3.95 -3.55
CA GLN A 202 -10.80 4.47 -3.70
C GLN A 202 -10.65 5.93 -3.26
N TYR A 203 -11.75 6.70 -3.29
CA TYR A 203 -11.77 8.13 -3.00
C TYR A 203 -11.99 8.43 -1.51
N ASP A 204 -12.25 7.40 -0.71
CA ASP A 204 -12.53 7.49 0.74
C ASP A 204 -11.27 7.22 1.58
N LEU A 205 -10.09 7.32 0.97
CA LEU A 205 -8.81 7.17 1.65
C LEU A 205 -8.37 8.52 2.26
N PRO A 206 -7.77 8.52 3.47
CA PRO A 206 -7.31 9.75 4.12
C PRO A 206 -6.32 10.58 3.30
N THR A 207 -5.60 9.93 2.38
CA THR A 207 -4.58 10.55 1.51
C THR A 207 -5.13 10.99 0.14
N HIS A 208 -6.45 10.88 -0.09
CA HIS A 208 -7.05 11.22 -1.38
C HIS A 208 -6.99 12.74 -1.66
N SER A 209 -6.57 13.11 -2.88
CA SER A 209 -6.54 14.51 -3.32
C SER A 209 -7.86 14.92 -3.98
N THR A 210 -8.56 15.88 -3.40
CA THR A 210 -9.84 16.40 -3.91
C THR A 210 -9.70 17.19 -5.21
N ASN A 211 -8.47 17.53 -5.63
CA ASN A 211 -8.21 18.32 -6.84
C ASN A 211 -8.08 17.47 -8.12
N ILE A 212 -8.26 16.15 -8.02
CA ILE A 212 -8.26 15.26 -9.18
C ILE A 212 -9.43 15.63 -10.10
N LEU A 213 -9.12 15.94 -11.37
CA LEU A 213 -10.08 16.36 -12.40
C LEU A 213 -10.81 17.70 -12.11
N SER A 214 -10.22 18.59 -11.29
CA SER A 214 -10.76 19.94 -11.11
C SER A 214 -10.59 20.78 -12.39
N PHE A 215 -11.62 21.56 -12.73
CA PHE A 215 -11.53 22.48 -13.84
C PHE A 215 -10.54 23.62 -13.50
N PRO A 216 -9.70 24.05 -14.46
CA PRO A 216 -8.87 25.23 -14.25
C PRO A 216 -9.77 26.45 -13.99
N PRO A 217 -9.37 27.37 -13.10
CA PRO A 217 -10.15 28.57 -12.82
C PRO A 217 -10.35 29.34 -14.13
N ILE A 218 -11.60 29.75 -14.37
CA ILE A 218 -11.97 30.52 -15.55
C ILE A 218 -11.16 31.83 -15.52
N PRO A 219 -10.37 32.14 -16.56
CA PRO A 219 -9.64 33.40 -16.59
C PRO A 219 -10.64 34.56 -16.45
N PRO A 220 -10.30 35.62 -15.69
CA PRO A 220 -11.19 36.76 -15.54
C PRO A 220 -11.54 37.30 -16.92
N LYS A 221 -12.84 37.44 -17.20
CA LYS A 221 -13.31 38.11 -18.42
C LYS A 221 -12.63 39.46 -18.48
N SER A 222 -11.79 39.68 -19.49
CA SER A 222 -11.28 41.00 -19.83
C SER A 222 -12.49 41.92 -19.98
N GLN A 223 -12.69 42.81 -19.01
CA GLN A 223 -13.56 43.96 -19.19
C GLN A 223 -12.85 44.86 -20.20
N ASP A 224 -13.17 44.69 -21.48
CA ASP A 224 -12.95 45.73 -22.46
C ASP A 224 -14.17 45.84 -23.38
N THR A 225 -14.84 46.96 -23.13
CA THR A 225 -15.77 47.75 -23.92
C THR A 225 -15.82 47.49 -25.43
N SER A 226 -17.05 47.20 -25.91
CA SER A 226 -17.68 47.68 -27.16
C SER A 226 -16.86 47.78 -28.46
N GLY A 227 -17.19 46.93 -29.44
CA GLY A 227 -16.96 47.23 -30.87
C GLY A 227 -16.98 46.04 -31.85
N VAL A 228 -18.18 45.64 -32.31
CA VAL A 228 -18.59 45.35 -33.73
C VAL A 228 -17.47 44.90 -34.70
N SER A 229 -17.47 43.78 -35.46
CA SER A 229 -18.49 43.09 -36.28
C SER A 229 -17.94 41.74 -36.84
N PRO A 230 -18.75 40.89 -37.49
CA PRO A 230 -18.40 39.51 -37.89
C PRO A 230 -17.82 39.42 -39.31
N GLY A 231 -16.86 38.50 -39.53
CA GLY A 231 -16.41 38.14 -40.88
C GLY A 231 -15.16 37.27 -40.96
N SER A 232 -15.24 36.26 -41.83
CA SER A 232 -14.18 35.50 -42.52
C SER A 232 -13.32 34.48 -41.75
N GLN A 233 -13.61 33.22 -42.10
CA GLN A 233 -12.68 32.17 -42.57
C GLN A 233 -11.53 31.71 -41.65
N ALA A 234 -11.57 30.40 -41.37
CA ALA A 234 -10.45 29.62 -40.89
C ALA A 234 -9.21 29.74 -41.78
N PRO A 235 -8.02 29.49 -41.21
CA PRO A 235 -6.99 28.77 -41.92
C PRO A 235 -6.63 27.46 -41.22
N LEU A 236 -6.70 26.37 -41.99
CA LEU A 236 -5.79 25.25 -41.85
C LEU A 236 -4.36 25.77 -41.98
N HIS A 237 -3.47 25.43 -41.03
CA HIS A 237 -2.04 25.42 -41.32
C HIS A 237 -1.46 24.02 -41.10
N ASN A 238 -1.23 23.41 -42.24
CA ASN A 238 -0.52 22.17 -42.48
C ASN A 238 0.99 22.47 -42.39
N GLY A 239 1.75 21.61 -41.72
CA GLY A 239 3.19 21.80 -41.50
C GLY A 239 3.95 20.49 -41.38
N ASN A 240 3.70 19.55 -42.30
CA ASN A 240 4.62 18.44 -42.56
C ASN A 240 5.85 18.99 -43.31
N THR A 241 6.99 19.11 -42.63
CA THR A 241 8.31 19.10 -43.28
C THR A 241 9.10 17.94 -42.69
N ALA A 242 9.24 16.90 -43.51
CA ALA A 242 10.15 15.79 -43.26
C ALA A 242 11.60 16.31 -43.26
N SER A 243 12.26 16.28 -42.11
CA SER A 243 13.71 16.27 -42.03
C SER A 243 14.19 14.85 -41.73
N LYS A 244 14.74 14.21 -42.77
CA LYS A 244 15.52 12.98 -42.64
C LYS A 244 16.75 13.27 -41.78
N GLY A 245 17.02 12.37 -40.82
CA GLY A 245 18.36 12.17 -40.28
C GLY A 245 18.63 12.81 -38.92
N LYS A 246 18.16 12.15 -37.86
CA LYS A 246 18.92 11.89 -36.63
C LYS A 246 18.14 10.81 -35.86
N ILE A 247 18.79 9.69 -35.56
CA ILE A 247 18.30 8.70 -34.60
C ILE A 247 18.29 9.43 -33.25
N GLY A 248 17.20 10.14 -32.98
CA GLY A 248 17.00 10.85 -31.72
C GLY A 248 16.85 9.80 -30.64
N LYS A 249 17.72 9.87 -29.62
CA LYS A 249 17.45 9.30 -28.31
C LYS A 249 15.98 9.58 -28.00
N HIS A 250 15.14 8.54 -27.87
CA HIS A 250 13.81 8.74 -27.31
C HIS A 250 14.04 9.39 -25.95
N ALA A 251 13.82 10.69 -25.83
CA ALA A 251 13.70 11.34 -24.54
C ALA A 251 12.58 10.56 -23.84
N GLU A 252 12.91 9.90 -22.74
CA GLU A 252 11.96 9.14 -21.95
C GLU A 252 10.79 10.06 -21.63
N ARG A 253 9.65 9.83 -22.27
CA ARG A 253 8.43 10.61 -22.02
C ARG A 253 7.84 10.14 -20.70
N LEU A 254 8.43 10.60 -19.60
CA LEU A 254 7.94 10.41 -18.25
C LEU A 254 7.06 11.60 -17.84
N MET A 255 6.18 11.36 -16.87
CA MET A 255 5.40 12.43 -16.24
C MET A 255 6.33 13.42 -15.54
N SER A 256 5.96 14.70 -15.55
CA SER A 256 6.63 15.71 -14.73
C SER A 256 6.36 15.47 -13.24
N LEU A 257 7.17 16.06 -12.36
CA LEU A 257 6.99 15.92 -10.91
C LEU A 257 5.63 16.47 -10.44
N GLU A 258 5.17 17.59 -11.04
CA GLU A 258 3.86 18.17 -10.76
C GLU A 258 2.73 17.22 -11.16
N GLN A 259 2.86 16.57 -12.31
CA GLN A 259 1.89 15.57 -12.76
C GLN A 259 1.90 14.33 -11.85
N VAL A 260 3.07 13.89 -11.39
CA VAL A 260 3.20 12.75 -10.47
C VAL A 260 2.55 13.05 -9.13
N ALA A 261 2.72 14.27 -8.60
CA ALA A 261 2.15 14.69 -7.31
C ALA A 261 0.61 14.72 -7.29
N LEU A 262 -0.04 14.75 -8.45
CA LEU A 262 -1.50 14.66 -8.57
C LEU A 262 -2.03 13.22 -8.54
N ASN A 263 -1.16 12.21 -8.70
CA ASN A 263 -1.56 10.81 -8.67
C ASN A 263 -1.65 10.28 -7.23
N PRO A 264 -2.54 9.30 -6.97
CA PRO A 264 -2.57 8.61 -5.69
C PRO A 264 -1.29 7.82 -5.46
N GLU A 265 -0.78 7.80 -4.24
CA GLU A 265 0.38 6.96 -3.87
C GLU A 265 -0.03 5.57 -3.37
N VAL A 266 -1.27 5.45 -2.91
CA VAL A 266 -1.86 4.24 -2.34
C VAL A 266 -3.20 3.96 -2.99
N ASP A 267 -3.59 2.69 -3.02
CA ASP A 267 -4.92 2.25 -3.42
C ASP A 267 -5.53 1.31 -2.37
N TYR A 268 -6.84 1.13 -2.50
CA TYR A 268 -7.64 0.22 -1.70
C TYR A 268 -8.01 -1.01 -2.51
N THR A 269 -7.53 -2.18 -2.11
CA THR A 269 -7.92 -3.47 -2.68
C THR A 269 -9.09 -4.03 -1.90
N ARG A 270 -10.20 -4.28 -2.59
CA ARG A 270 -11.42 -4.80 -1.97
C ARG A 270 -11.23 -6.24 -1.44
N PRO A 271 -11.94 -6.62 -0.35
CA PRO A 271 -11.79 -7.93 0.26
C PRO A 271 -12.16 -9.10 -0.67
N ASP A 272 -13.10 -8.92 -1.60
CA ASP A 272 -13.52 -9.96 -2.55
C ASP A 272 -12.42 -10.38 -3.54
N LEU A 273 -11.35 -9.58 -3.65
CA LEU A 273 -10.19 -9.87 -4.48
C LEU A 273 -9.05 -10.54 -3.72
N ILE A 274 -9.12 -10.59 -2.38
CA ILE A 274 -8.07 -11.12 -1.51
C ILE A 274 -8.42 -12.54 -1.14
N SER A 275 -7.52 -13.48 -1.42
CA SER A 275 -7.72 -14.89 -1.10
C SER A 275 -7.46 -15.17 0.38
N LEU A 276 -6.32 -14.73 0.90
CA LEU A 276 -5.92 -14.90 2.30
C LEU A 276 -5.01 -13.76 2.74
N VAL A 277 -5.08 -13.43 4.03
CA VAL A 277 -4.16 -12.51 4.71
C VAL A 277 -3.34 -13.29 5.73
N PHE A 278 -2.02 -13.26 5.57
CA PHE A 278 -1.09 -13.90 6.49
C PHE A 278 -0.57 -12.87 7.48
N SER A 279 -0.73 -13.17 8.76
CA SER A 279 -0.35 -12.30 9.88
C SER A 279 0.30 -13.10 11.00
N ASP A 280 0.88 -12.42 11.98
CA ASP A 280 1.45 -13.04 13.18
C ASP A 280 0.40 -13.71 14.08
N VAL A 281 -0.88 -13.38 13.91
CA VAL A 281 -2.00 -14.05 14.58
C VAL A 281 -2.55 -15.24 13.80
N GLY A 282 -2.04 -15.49 12.59
CA GLY A 282 -2.39 -16.63 11.77
C GLY A 282 -2.76 -16.26 10.33
N ILE A 283 -3.38 -17.24 9.66
CA ILE A 283 -3.86 -17.13 8.28
C ILE A 283 -5.36 -16.83 8.34
N LEU A 284 -5.76 -15.66 7.85
CA LEU A 284 -7.10 -15.14 7.99
C LEU A 284 -7.76 -14.97 6.62
N THR A 285 -9.07 -15.22 6.54
CA THR A 285 -9.89 -14.69 5.44
C THR A 285 -10.19 -13.22 5.69
N PRO A 286 -10.57 -12.44 4.67
CA PRO A 286 -10.99 -11.05 4.86
C PRO A 286 -12.09 -10.88 5.94
N GLU A 287 -13.04 -11.80 6.02
CA GLU A 287 -14.11 -11.76 7.04
C GLU A 287 -13.58 -12.01 8.45
N ALA A 288 -12.59 -12.90 8.59
CA ALA A 288 -11.97 -13.19 9.89
C ALA A 288 -11.21 -11.99 10.45
N ILE A 289 -10.72 -11.09 9.61
CA ILE A 289 -10.09 -9.82 10.05
C ILE A 289 -11.12 -8.90 10.71
N SER A 290 -12.33 -8.80 10.14
CA SER A 290 -13.41 -8.04 10.75
C SER A 290 -13.74 -8.58 12.14
N GLN A 291 -13.88 -9.90 12.28
CA GLN A 291 -14.11 -10.55 13.57
C GLN A 291 -12.98 -10.30 14.57
N TYR A 292 -11.73 -10.38 14.12
CA TYR A 292 -10.56 -10.11 14.94
C TYR A 292 -10.56 -8.65 15.45
N LEU A 293 -10.83 -7.68 14.58
CA LEU A 293 -10.93 -6.27 14.96
C LEU A 293 -12.08 -6.03 15.94
N VAL A 294 -13.26 -6.62 15.70
CA VAL A 294 -14.38 -6.53 16.64
C VAL A 294 -13.97 -7.09 18.01
N ALA A 295 -13.37 -8.28 18.07
CA ALA A 295 -12.94 -8.89 19.33
C ALA A 295 -11.88 -8.05 20.07
N MET A 296 -10.94 -7.45 19.34
CA MET A 296 -9.86 -6.64 19.93
C MET A 296 -10.37 -5.33 20.54
N PHE A 297 -11.44 -4.75 19.98
CA PHE A 297 -11.96 -3.44 20.41
C PHE A 297 -13.27 -3.51 21.21
N ALA A 298 -13.95 -4.65 21.24
CA ALA A 298 -15.23 -4.80 21.96
C ALA A 298 -15.07 -4.98 23.48
N GLY A 299 -13.91 -5.46 23.97
CA GLY A 299 -13.66 -5.68 25.40
C GLY A 299 -14.41 -6.88 25.97
#